data_AF-A0A0F9QSY5-F1
#
_entry.id   AF-A0A0F9QSY5-F1
#
_cell.length_a   1.000
_cell.length_b   1.000
_cell.length_c   1.000
_cell.angle_alpha   90.00
_cell.angle_beta   90.00
_cell.angle_gamma   90.00
#
_symmetry.space_group_name_H-M   'P 1'
#
loop_
_entity.id
_entity.type
_entity.pdbx_description
1 polymer ?
#
loop_
_entity_poly.entity_id
_entity_poly.type
_entity_poly.pdbx_seq_one_letter_code
_entity_poly.pdbx_strand_id
1 'polypeptide(L)'
;MTDNAQMDEYRAQAAKLQALSRLAVRQFLGTRPEGDPRVDYLAGLEAFRNMASAQLAALTMIVTAMLGDNVETLRKASLAELQGQIESMEKDLAVTGWDGEGNPLFDLPASRELTKGWPD
;
A
#
# COMPACT_ATOMS: atom_id res chain seq x y z
N MET A 1 18.18 -11.86 27.39
CA MET A 1 17.97 -13.05 26.51
C MET A 1 16.75 -12.86 25.59
N THR A 2 16.45 -11.64 25.13
CA THR A 2 15.11 -11.30 24.60
C THR A 2 15.09 -10.89 23.13
N ASP A 3 16.11 -10.19 22.62
CA ASP A 3 16.12 -9.69 21.24
C ASP A 3 16.18 -10.77 20.17
N ASN A 4 17.03 -11.79 20.35
CA ASN A 4 17.16 -12.86 19.34
C ASN A 4 15.88 -13.68 19.19
N ALA A 5 15.19 -13.97 20.30
CA ALA A 5 13.95 -14.76 20.26
C ALA A 5 12.81 -14.00 19.55
N GLN A 6 12.68 -12.70 19.80
CA GLN A 6 11.68 -11.86 19.12
C GLN A 6 11.98 -11.71 17.62
N MET A 7 13.25 -11.54 17.26
CA MET A 7 13.66 -11.46 15.86
C MET A 7 13.47 -12.79 15.12
N ASP A 8 13.71 -13.92 15.79
CA ASP A 8 13.47 -15.25 15.23
C ASP A 8 11.98 -15.51 15.02
N GLU A 9 11.14 -15.12 15.97
CA GLU A 9 9.68 -15.20 15.84
C GLU A 9 9.16 -14.31 14.69
N TYR A 10 9.65 -13.07 14.59
CA TYR A 10 9.31 -12.16 13.50
C TYR A 10 9.67 -12.76 12.12
N ARG A 11 10.87 -13.32 11.98
CA ARG A 11 11.30 -14.00 10.75
C ARG A 11 10.42 -15.19 10.41
N ALA A 12 10.04 -15.99 11.41
CA ALA A 12 9.14 -17.13 11.21
C ALA A 12 7.75 -16.68 10.72
N GLN A 13 7.19 -15.61 11.28
CA GLN A 13 5.91 -15.05 10.84
C GLN A 13 5.99 -14.45 9.42
N ALA A 14 7.07 -13.72 9.11
CA ALA A 14 7.30 -13.18 7.77
C ALA A 14 7.41 -14.29 6.71
N ALA A 15 8.14 -15.37 7.00
CA ALA A 15 8.23 -16.53 6.11
C ALA A 15 6.87 -17.20 5.88
N LYS A 16 6.05 -17.32 6.94
CA LYS A 16 4.68 -17.85 6.83
C LYS A 16 3.80 -16.95 5.96
N LEU A 17 3.87 -15.64 6.14
CA LEU A 17 3.14 -14.66 5.34
C LEU A 17 3.54 -14.72 3.86
N GLN A 18 4.82 -14.89 3.57
CA GLN A 18 5.31 -15.05 2.20
C GLN A 18 4.78 -16.34 1.55
N ALA A 19 4.77 -17.46 2.29
CA ALA A 19 4.21 -18.72 1.81
C ALA A 19 2.71 -18.61 1.49
N LEU A 20 1.94 -17.95 2.37
CA LEU A 20 0.51 -17.69 2.17
C LEU A 20 0.25 -16.76 0.98
N SER A 21 1.06 -15.70 0.83
CA SER A 21 0.96 -14.77 -0.29
C SER A 21 1.21 -15.47 -1.63
N ARG A 22 2.20 -16.39 -1.68
CA ARG A 22 2.44 -17.23 -2.86
C ARG A 22 1.27 -18.15 -3.17
N LEU A 23 0.66 -18.76 -2.16
CA LEU A 23 -0.53 -19.60 -2.36
C LEU A 23 -1.70 -18.78 -2.94
N ALA A 24 -1.98 -17.62 -2.37
CA ALA A 24 -3.07 -16.72 -2.80
C ALA A 24 -2.86 -16.26 -4.25
N VAL A 25 -1.65 -15.81 -4.59
CA VAL A 25 -1.31 -15.37 -5.95
C VAL A 25 -1.41 -16.52 -6.96
N ARG A 26 -1.02 -17.74 -6.58
CA ARG A 26 -1.19 -18.92 -7.45
C ARG A 26 -2.65 -19.25 -7.68
N GLN A 27 -3.50 -19.17 -6.66
CA GLN A 27 -4.95 -19.35 -6.83
C GLN A 27 -5.55 -18.29 -7.75
N PHE A 28 -5.10 -17.04 -7.65
CA PHE A 28 -5.56 -15.95 -8.50
C PHE A 28 -5.11 -16.10 -9.97
N LEU A 29 -3.84 -16.46 -10.21
CA LEU A 29 -3.26 -16.55 -11.56
C LEU A 29 -3.48 -17.91 -12.25
N GLY A 30 -3.99 -18.91 -11.54
CA GLY A 30 -4.30 -20.24 -12.07
C GLY A 30 -3.08 -21.17 -12.21
N THR A 31 -3.08 -22.04 -13.23
CA THR A 31 -2.14 -23.16 -13.45
C THR A 31 -0.74 -22.74 -13.93
N ARG A 32 -0.19 -21.65 -13.39
CA ARG A 32 1.19 -21.24 -13.69
C ARG A 32 2.20 -22.26 -13.13
N PRO A 33 3.28 -22.56 -13.87
CA PRO A 33 4.30 -23.51 -13.43
C PRO A 33 4.96 -23.04 -12.14
N GLU A 34 5.50 -23.99 -11.38
CA GLU A 34 6.30 -23.68 -10.19
C GLU A 34 7.58 -22.93 -10.60
N GLY A 35 7.89 -21.86 -9.87
CA GLY A 35 8.98 -20.95 -10.22
C GLY A 35 8.66 -19.93 -11.32
N ASP A 36 7.38 -19.71 -11.69
CA ASP A 36 7.02 -18.61 -12.60
C ASP A 36 7.39 -17.27 -11.94
N PRO A 37 8.28 -16.47 -12.57
CA PRO A 37 8.79 -15.23 -11.98
C PRO A 37 7.70 -14.19 -11.69
N ARG A 38 6.57 -14.24 -12.41
CA ARG A 38 5.42 -13.33 -12.16
C ARG A 38 4.69 -13.69 -10.88
N VAL A 39 4.56 -14.99 -10.61
CA VAL A 39 3.97 -15.49 -9.36
C VAL A 39 4.86 -15.07 -8.19
N ASP A 40 6.18 -15.21 -8.32
CA ASP A 40 7.10 -14.84 -7.26
C ASP A 40 7.14 -13.32 -7.01
N TYR A 41 7.13 -12.52 -8.07
CA TYR A 41 7.06 -11.07 -7.96
C TYR A 41 5.78 -10.61 -7.26
N LEU A 42 4.61 -11.09 -7.72
CA LEU A 42 3.32 -10.71 -7.14
C LEU A 42 3.15 -11.23 -5.70
N ALA A 43 3.63 -12.44 -5.42
CA ALA A 43 3.65 -12.98 -4.05
C ALA A 43 4.56 -12.15 -3.13
N GLY A 44 5.69 -11.67 -3.64
CA GLY A 44 6.58 -10.76 -2.92
C GLY A 44 5.92 -9.43 -2.62
N LEU A 45 5.24 -8.83 -3.60
CA LEU A 45 4.49 -7.58 -3.40
C LEU A 45 3.38 -7.74 -2.37
N GLU A 46 2.60 -8.82 -2.45
CA GLU A 46 1.51 -9.08 -1.52
C GLU A 46 2.04 -9.32 -0.09
N ALA A 47 3.14 -10.07 0.06
CA ALA A 47 3.79 -10.26 1.36
C ALA A 47 4.32 -8.93 1.93
N PHE A 48 4.95 -8.10 1.10
CA PHE A 48 5.43 -6.78 1.50
C PHE A 48 4.29 -5.87 1.95
N ARG A 49 3.21 -5.78 1.16
CA ARG A 49 2.01 -4.99 1.49
C ARG A 49 1.44 -5.38 2.86
N ASN A 50 1.35 -6.69 3.13
CA ASN A 50 0.84 -7.20 4.39
C ASN A 50 1.77 -6.87 5.58
N MET A 51 3.10 -6.97 5.40
CA MET A 51 4.06 -6.54 6.43
C MET A 51 4.02 -5.05 6.71
N ALA A 52 3.99 -4.22 5.67
CA ALA A 52 3.90 -2.76 5.79
C ALA A 52 2.61 -2.35 6.52
N SER A 53 1.48 -3.01 6.20
CA SER A 53 0.20 -2.79 6.87
C SER A 53 0.27 -3.12 8.37
N ALA A 54 0.90 -4.24 8.73
CA ALA A 54 1.07 -4.62 10.14
C ALA A 54 1.96 -3.62 10.92
N GLN A 55 3.04 -3.14 10.29
CA GLN A 55 3.91 -2.12 10.89
C GLN A 55 3.20 -0.77 11.06
N LEU A 56 2.44 -0.33 10.06
CA LEU A 56 1.65 0.91 10.16
C LEU A 56 0.59 0.83 11.25
N ALA A 57 -0.07 -0.33 11.41
CA ALA A 57 -1.02 -0.56 12.50
C ALA A 57 -0.33 -0.51 13.88
N ALA A 58 0.86 -1.09 14.01
CA ALA A 58 1.65 -1.03 15.25
C ALA A 58 2.05 0.41 15.59
N LEU A 59 2.55 1.18 14.62
CA LEU A 59 2.90 2.59 14.81
C LEU A 59 1.69 3.43 15.19
N THR A 60 0.54 3.19 14.54
CA THR A 60 -0.75 3.81 14.88
C THR A 60 -1.13 3.58 16.34
N MET A 61 -1.01 2.34 16.83
CA MET A 61 -1.30 2.02 18.24
C MET A 61 -0.33 2.71 19.19
N ILE A 62 0.97 2.74 18.88
CA ILE A 62 1.99 3.41 19.70
C ILE A 62 1.71 4.91 19.78
N VAL A 63 1.46 5.58 18.65
CA VAL A 63 1.14 7.01 18.59
C VAL A 63 -0.12 7.32 19.38
N THR A 64 -1.17 6.50 19.22
CA THR A 64 -2.43 6.66 19.99
C THR A 64 -2.17 6.54 21.50
N ALA A 65 -1.39 5.54 21.93
CA ALA A 65 -1.03 5.36 23.33
C ALA A 65 -0.18 6.51 23.89
N MET A 66 0.77 7.03 23.10
CA MET A 66 1.65 8.13 23.51
C MET A 66 0.93 9.48 23.60
N LEU A 67 0.01 9.75 22.67
CA LEU A 67 -0.76 11.00 22.67
C LEU A 67 -1.86 11.02 23.75
N GLY A 68 -2.14 9.87 24.39
CA GLY A 68 -3.21 9.74 25.38
C GLY A 68 -4.61 10.01 24.80
N ASP A 69 -4.72 10.07 23.48
CA ASP A 69 -5.82 10.67 22.75
C ASP A 69 -6.63 9.62 21.98
N ASN A 70 -7.91 9.93 21.76
CA ASN A 70 -8.91 9.01 21.23
C ASN A 70 -8.56 8.60 19.78
N VAL A 71 -8.64 7.31 19.44
CA VAL A 71 -8.37 6.72 18.09
C VAL A 71 -9.01 7.53 16.94
N GLU A 72 -10.08 8.24 17.22
CA GLU A 72 -10.77 9.16 16.32
C GLU A 72 -9.90 10.33 15.81
N THR A 73 -9.05 10.93 16.64
CA THR A 73 -8.16 12.03 16.24
C THR A 73 -7.15 11.56 15.21
N LEU A 74 -6.56 10.38 15.43
CA LEU A 74 -5.63 9.77 14.48
C LEU A 74 -6.33 9.42 13.16
N ARG A 75 -7.55 8.87 13.22
CA ARG A 75 -8.34 8.60 12.00
C ARG A 75 -8.62 9.87 11.19
N LYS A 76 -8.94 10.99 11.86
CA LYS A 76 -9.14 12.29 11.19
C LYS A 76 -7.84 12.78 10.53
N ALA A 77 -6.70 12.66 11.22
CA ALA A 77 -5.40 13.01 10.65
C ALA A 77 -5.04 12.12 9.45
N SER A 78 -5.21 10.79 9.55
CA SER A 78 -4.98 9.87 8.42
C SER A 78 -5.87 10.18 7.22
N LEU A 79 -7.13 10.54 7.45
CA LEU A 79 -8.06 10.93 6.38
C LEU A 79 -7.61 12.23 5.71
N ALA A 80 -7.20 13.23 6.49
CA ALA A 80 -6.70 14.50 5.97
C ALA A 80 -5.41 14.34 5.15
N GLU A 81 -4.47 13.52 5.62
CA GLU A 81 -3.26 13.19 4.86
C GLU A 81 -3.58 12.45 3.56
N LEU A 82 -4.48 11.45 3.61
CA LEU A 82 -4.92 10.75 2.41
C LEU A 82 -5.58 11.70 1.40
N GLN A 83 -6.43 12.61 1.88
CA GLN A 83 -7.05 13.65 1.05
C GLN A 83 -5.99 14.57 0.43
N GLY A 84 -4.98 15.00 1.18
CA GLY A 84 -3.89 15.81 0.66
C GLY A 84 -3.05 15.09 -0.40
N GLN A 85 -2.81 13.79 -0.24
CA GLN A 85 -2.15 12.97 -1.26
C GLN A 85 -2.99 12.85 -2.54
N ILE A 86 -4.31 12.66 -2.39
CA ILE A 86 -5.24 12.63 -3.53
C ILE A 86 -5.20 13.98 -4.27
N GLU A 87 -5.35 15.10 -3.56
CA GLU A 87 -5.32 16.44 -4.16
C GLU A 87 -3.99 16.75 -4.86
N SER A 88 -2.86 16.31 -4.28
CA SER A 88 -1.55 16.44 -4.92
C SER A 88 -1.49 15.65 -6.23
N MET A 89 -1.96 14.41 -6.23
CA MET A 89 -1.93 13.54 -7.40
C MET A 89 -2.93 14.00 -8.48
N GLU A 90 -4.11 14.48 -8.07
CA GLU A 90 -5.07 15.12 -8.96
C GLU A 90 -4.46 16.34 -9.66
N LYS A 91 -3.73 17.18 -8.93
CA LYS A 91 -3.01 18.33 -9.51
C LYS A 91 -1.93 17.90 -10.50
N ASP A 92 -1.11 16.91 -10.15
CA ASP A 92 -0.02 16.43 -11.00
C ASP A 92 -0.53 15.80 -12.30
N LEU A 93 -1.73 15.21 -12.27
CA LEU A 93 -2.39 14.60 -13.43
C LEU A 93 -3.35 15.54 -14.17
N ALA A 94 -3.53 16.78 -13.70
CA ALA A 94 -4.54 17.73 -14.17
C ALA A 94 -5.98 17.15 -14.15
N VAL A 95 -6.33 16.46 -13.08
CA VAL A 95 -7.70 16.04 -12.80
C VAL A 95 -8.54 17.26 -12.43
N THR A 96 -9.65 17.45 -13.11
CA THR A 96 -10.59 18.56 -12.89
C THR A 96 -11.85 18.14 -12.13
N GLY A 97 -12.01 16.85 -11.88
CA GLY A 97 -13.14 16.28 -11.15
C GLY A 97 -13.27 14.79 -11.39
N TRP A 98 -14.38 14.22 -10.92
CA TRP A 98 -14.73 12.82 -11.12
C TRP A 98 -16.12 12.73 -11.76
N ASP A 99 -16.35 11.74 -12.60
CA ASP A 99 -17.69 11.42 -13.06
C ASP A 99 -18.50 10.69 -11.97
N GLY A 100 -19.79 10.48 -12.23
CA GLY A 100 -20.67 9.76 -11.30
C GLY A 100 -20.40 8.26 -11.17
N GLU A 101 -19.44 7.72 -11.93
CA GLU A 101 -19.04 6.30 -11.92
C GLU A 101 -17.70 6.08 -11.22
N GLY A 102 -17.04 7.15 -10.77
CA GLY A 102 -15.75 7.09 -10.09
C GLY A 102 -14.55 7.06 -11.04
N ASN A 103 -14.68 7.59 -12.26
CA ASN A 103 -13.54 7.84 -13.14
C ASN A 103 -13.10 9.33 -13.06
N PRO A 104 -11.79 9.62 -13.06
CA PRO A 104 -11.28 10.98 -13.08
C PRO A 104 -11.50 11.65 -14.45
N LEU A 105 -11.88 12.93 -14.42
CA LEU A 105 -12.00 13.81 -15.58
C LEU A 105 -10.74 14.66 -15.69
N PHE A 106 -10.16 14.76 -16.88
CA PHE A 106 -8.86 15.40 -17.10
C PHE A 106 -8.95 16.64 -17.98
N ASP A 107 -8.14 17.65 -17.65
CA ASP A 107 -7.74 18.68 -18.63
C ASP A 107 -6.58 18.12 -19.47
N LEU A 108 -6.92 17.55 -20.63
CA LEU A 108 -5.94 16.92 -21.53
C LEU A 108 -4.84 17.90 -22.01
N PRO A 109 -5.15 19.16 -22.40
CA PRO A 109 -4.13 20.16 -22.65
C PRO A 109 -3.15 20.38 -21.48
N ALA A 110 -3.65 20.59 -20.27
CA ALA A 110 -2.81 20.82 -19.09
C ALA A 110 -1.99 19.58 -18.73
N SER A 111 -2.61 18.39 -18.79
CA SER A 111 -1.96 17.10 -18.54
C SER A 111 -0.79 16.85 -19.50
N ARG A 112 -0.96 17.17 -20.80
CA ARG A 112 0.10 17.02 -21.81
C ARG A 112 1.29 17.94 -21.58
N GLU A 113 1.06 19.15 -21.07
CA GLU A 113 2.17 20.06 -20.75
C GLU A 113 2.90 19.61 -19.48
N LEU A 114 2.17 19.12 -18.45
CA LEU A 114 2.76 18.57 -17.22
C LEU A 114 3.62 17.32 -17.46
N THR A 115 3.23 16.48 -18.43
CA THR A 115 3.85 15.18 -18.70
C THR A 115 4.84 15.17 -19.87
N LYS A 116 5.13 16.32 -20.48
CA LYS A 116 5.96 16.50 -21.69
C LYS A 116 7.39 15.95 -21.63
N GLY A 117 7.88 15.58 -20.45
CA GLY A 117 9.21 15.01 -20.23
C GLY A 117 9.20 13.61 -19.60
N TRP A 118 8.03 12.98 -19.50
CA TRP A 118 7.92 11.63 -18.94
C TRP A 118 8.32 10.60 -20.00
N PRO A 119 8.89 9.44 -19.62
CA PRO A 119 9.16 8.36 -20.56
C PRO A 119 7.84 7.82 -21.14
N ASP A 120 7.84 7.53 -22.45
CA ASP A 120 6.72 6.87 -23.15
C ASP A 120 6.48 5.42 -22.65
#